data_AF-F3AZ48-F1
#
_entry.id   AF-F3AZ48-F1
#
_cell.length_a   1.000
_cell.length_b   1.000
_cell.length_c   1.000
_cell.angle_alpha   90.00
_cell.angle_beta   90.00
_cell.angle_gamma   90.00
#
_symmetry.space_group_name_H-M   'P 1'
#
loop_
_entity.id
_entity.type
_entity.pdbx_description
1 polymer ?
#
loop_
_entity_poly.entity_id
_entity_poly.type
_entity_poly.pdbx_seq_one_letter_code
_entity_poly.pdbx_strand_id
1 'polypeptide(L)'
;MIPQSERDKVKYVTIDMWEPYRDVCKKYLRHCEIAVDPFHVIKHLTECFRYIRVGIMKQCVYDSPSYYLLKTWHKLLETDSFDLDNEPRYNSKFRQKMNYRDLFNMLLEISPDLKLAYELKELYRDFNKRCSLEEASMKLDYLIELFEHSDLDCYKEFISLLKHWKPEIINSFRRPYDDRRQSNALAENINQKLRLLIDVSNRYTNLERFRARALYCLKDKLFYCLTTCLYSRKREHKKRGTYTKQIVDTLNK
;
A
#
# COMPACT_ATOMS: atom_id res chain seq x y z
N MET A 1 -5.32 -3.29 -29.78
CA MET A 1 -6.26 -3.48 -28.66
C MET A 1 -6.46 -4.97 -28.45
N ILE A 2 -6.69 -5.45 -27.23
CA ILE A 2 -6.95 -6.88 -26.97
C ILE A 2 -8.30 -7.25 -27.61
N PRO A 3 -8.39 -8.34 -28.41
CA PRO A 3 -9.64 -8.78 -29.04
C PRO A 3 -10.76 -8.99 -28.02
N GLN A 4 -12.01 -8.75 -28.43
CA GLN A 4 -13.18 -8.94 -27.56
C GLN A 4 -13.32 -10.39 -27.09
N SER A 5 -13.10 -11.35 -27.98
CA SER A 5 -13.13 -12.79 -27.68
C SER A 5 -12.18 -13.20 -26.55
N GLU A 6 -11.06 -12.51 -26.39
CA GLU A 6 -10.12 -12.75 -25.28
C GLU A 6 -10.56 -12.03 -24.00
N ARG A 7 -11.12 -10.82 -24.12
CA ARG A 7 -11.63 -10.07 -22.98
C ARG A 7 -12.83 -10.75 -22.31
N ASP A 8 -13.69 -11.37 -23.10
CA ASP A 8 -14.89 -12.08 -22.62
C ASP A 8 -14.53 -13.39 -21.86
N LYS A 9 -13.30 -13.90 -22.01
CA LYS A 9 -12.79 -15.07 -21.26
C LYS A 9 -12.31 -14.71 -19.85
N VAL A 10 -12.14 -13.43 -19.53
CA VAL A 10 -11.66 -13.00 -18.21
C VAL A 10 -12.75 -13.25 -17.17
N LYS A 11 -12.46 -14.10 -16.18
CA LYS A 11 -13.41 -14.47 -15.12
C LYS A 11 -13.29 -13.61 -13.86
N TYR A 12 -12.08 -13.17 -13.53
CA TYR A 12 -11.78 -12.44 -12.30
C TYR A 12 -10.82 -11.30 -12.59
N VAL A 13 -11.00 -10.18 -11.91
CA VAL A 13 -10.04 -9.07 -11.92
C VAL A 13 -9.91 -8.51 -10.51
N THR A 14 -8.67 -8.24 -10.09
CA THR A 14 -8.38 -7.55 -8.84
C THR A 14 -7.88 -6.15 -9.17
N ILE A 15 -8.50 -5.13 -8.59
CA ILE A 15 -8.19 -3.73 -8.84
C ILE A 15 -7.88 -3.00 -7.54
N ASP A 16 -7.12 -1.92 -7.65
CA ASP A 16 -7.04 -0.92 -6.61
C ASP A 16 -8.40 -0.20 -6.47
N MET A 17 -8.65 0.45 -5.33
CA MET A 17 -9.88 1.20 -5.07
C MET A 17 -9.91 2.54 -5.83
N TRP A 18 -9.99 2.47 -7.16
CA TRP A 18 -10.09 3.63 -8.04
C TRP A 18 -11.21 3.43 -9.05
N GLU A 19 -12.15 4.38 -9.07
CA GLU A 19 -13.37 4.30 -9.89
C GLU A 19 -13.12 4.07 -11.39
N PRO A 20 -12.18 4.77 -12.04
CA PRO A 20 -11.87 4.52 -13.44
C PRO A 20 -11.46 3.07 -13.74
N TYR A 21 -10.81 2.37 -12.81
CA TYR A 21 -10.51 0.94 -13.01
C TYR A 21 -11.78 0.10 -12.99
N ARG A 22 -12.69 0.36 -12.06
CA ARG A 22 -14.00 -0.30 -12.02
C ARG A 22 -14.79 -0.05 -13.30
N ASP A 23 -14.82 1.19 -13.78
CA ASP A 23 -15.54 1.56 -15.00
C ASP A 23 -14.95 0.89 -16.25
N VAL A 24 -13.61 0.84 -16.34
CA VAL A 24 -12.90 0.15 -17.42
C VAL A 24 -13.22 -1.35 -17.41
N CYS A 25 -13.18 -1.99 -16.23
CA CYS A 25 -13.52 -3.40 -16.10
C CYS A 25 -14.98 -3.66 -16.51
N LYS A 26 -15.95 -2.87 -16.02
CA LYS A 26 -17.36 -3.01 -16.40
C LYS A 26 -17.59 -2.81 -17.90
N LYS A 27 -16.90 -1.84 -18.52
CA LYS A 27 -17.05 -1.52 -19.94
C LYS A 27 -16.44 -2.58 -20.87
N TYR A 28 -15.25 -3.08 -20.52
CA TYR A 28 -14.42 -3.88 -21.42
C TYR A 28 -14.28 -5.35 -21.03
N LEU A 29 -14.57 -5.74 -19.78
CA LEU A 29 -14.47 -7.10 -19.23
C LEU A 29 -15.82 -7.53 -18.63
N ARG A 30 -16.84 -7.68 -19.49
CA ARG A 30 -18.25 -7.75 -19.08
C ARG A 30 -18.64 -8.98 -18.26
N HIS A 31 -17.86 -10.05 -18.35
CA HIS A 31 -18.15 -11.33 -17.70
C HIS A 31 -17.26 -11.60 -16.48
N CYS A 32 -16.44 -10.63 -16.08
CA CYS A 32 -15.54 -10.79 -14.94
C CYS A 32 -16.17 -10.34 -13.63
N GLU A 33 -15.80 -11.03 -12.55
CA GLU A 33 -16.04 -10.55 -11.19
C GLU A 33 -14.91 -9.61 -10.78
N ILE A 34 -15.30 -8.41 -10.36
CA ILE A 34 -14.37 -7.37 -9.90
C ILE A 34 -14.20 -7.52 -8.40
N ALA A 35 -12.96 -7.66 -7.96
CA ALA A 35 -12.55 -7.67 -6.57
C ALA A 35 -11.63 -6.49 -6.28
N VAL A 36 -11.76 -5.91 -5.09
CA VAL A 36 -10.79 -4.94 -4.58
C VAL A 36 -9.59 -5.69 -4.01
N ASP A 37 -8.39 -5.16 -4.21
CA ASP A 37 -7.21 -5.66 -3.51
C ASP A 37 -7.32 -5.33 -2.00
N PRO A 38 -7.38 -6.35 -1.12
CA PRO A 38 -7.56 -6.14 0.31
C PRO A 38 -6.45 -5.33 0.98
N PHE A 39 -5.25 -5.30 0.40
CA PHE A 39 -4.15 -4.49 0.92
C PHE A 39 -4.52 -3.00 0.97
N HIS A 40 -5.22 -2.50 -0.05
CA HIS A 40 -5.60 -1.09 -0.10
C HIS A 40 -6.63 -0.73 0.96
N VAL A 41 -7.55 -1.65 1.28
CA VAL A 41 -8.55 -1.45 2.34
C VAL A 41 -7.87 -1.40 3.72
N ILE A 42 -6.97 -2.36 4.00
CA ILE A 42 -6.20 -2.39 5.25
C ILE A 42 -5.28 -1.18 5.37
N LYS A 43 -4.69 -0.73 4.27
CA LYS A 43 -3.85 0.47 4.24
C LYS A 43 -4.67 1.71 4.64
N HIS A 44 -5.83 1.92 4.03
CA HIS A 44 -6.70 3.05 4.36
C HIS A 44 -7.14 3.02 5.82
N LEU A 45 -7.55 1.85 6.32
CA LEU A 45 -7.90 1.64 7.72
C LEU A 45 -6.73 2.00 8.68
N THR A 46 -5.51 1.58 8.33
CA THR A 46 -4.31 1.87 9.12
C THR A 46 -3.97 3.36 9.11
N GLU A 47 -4.20 4.04 7.98
CA GLU A 47 -4.03 5.49 7.85
C GLU A 47 -5.03 6.27 8.72
N CYS A 48 -6.30 5.84 8.77
CA CYS A 48 -7.31 6.37 9.67
C CYS A 48 -6.91 6.22 11.15
N PHE A 49 -6.46 5.03 11.55
CA PHE A 49 -5.97 4.78 12.91
C PHE A 49 -4.76 5.66 13.26
N ARG A 50 -3.82 5.81 12.32
CA ARG A 50 -2.67 6.70 12.50
C ARG A 50 -3.11 8.16 12.67
N TYR A 51 -4.15 8.60 11.96
CA TYR A 51 -4.67 9.96 12.07
C TYR A 51 -5.18 10.26 13.48
N ILE A 52 -6.04 9.41 14.05
CA ILE A 52 -6.53 9.60 15.42
C ILE A 52 -5.39 9.54 16.45
N ARG A 53 -4.46 8.58 16.31
CA ARG A 53 -3.29 8.48 17.19
C ARG A 53 -2.46 9.77 17.18
N VAL A 54 -2.17 10.31 15.99
CA VAL A 54 -1.40 11.55 15.83
C VAL A 54 -2.20 12.75 16.36
N GLY A 55 -3.51 12.77 16.18
CA GLY A 55 -4.41 13.78 16.75
C GLY A 55 -4.31 13.85 18.27
N ILE A 56 -4.48 12.70 18.95
CA ILE A 56 -4.35 12.58 20.40
C ILE A 56 -2.93 12.96 20.86
N MET A 57 -1.90 12.48 20.16
CA MET A 57 -0.51 12.82 20.47
C MET A 57 -0.24 14.33 20.44
N LYS A 58 -0.86 15.06 19.50
CA LYS A 58 -0.71 16.52 19.39
C LYS A 58 -1.43 17.30 20.49
N GLN A 59 -2.43 16.69 21.13
CA GLN A 59 -3.14 17.29 22.27
C GLN A 59 -2.41 17.07 23.60
N CYS A 60 -1.55 16.05 23.68
CA CYS A 60 -0.72 15.80 24.87
C CYS A 60 0.31 16.93 25.09
N VAL A 61 0.60 17.22 26.36
CA VAL A 61 1.73 18.11 26.73
C VAL A 61 3.03 17.53 26.17
N TYR A 62 3.84 18.38 25.56
CA TYR A 62 5.13 17.99 24.99
C TYR A 62 5.99 17.28 26.03
N ASP A 63 6.57 16.15 25.64
CA ASP A 63 7.40 15.29 26.49
C ASP A 63 6.67 14.73 27.74
N SER A 64 5.33 14.73 27.79
CA SER A 64 4.59 13.93 28.77
C SER A 64 4.80 12.41 28.55
N PRO A 65 4.52 11.58 29.57
CA PRO A 65 4.52 10.12 29.40
C PRO A 65 3.65 9.63 28.23
N SER A 66 2.43 10.18 28.09
CA SER A 66 1.51 9.85 26.99
C SER A 66 2.06 10.27 25.63
N TYR A 67 2.65 11.48 25.53
CA TYR A 67 3.32 11.93 24.30
C TYR A 67 4.47 10.98 23.92
N TYR A 68 5.31 10.59 24.89
CA TYR A 68 6.42 9.67 24.67
C TYR A 68 5.95 8.31 24.15
N LEU A 69 4.89 7.74 24.75
CA LEU A 69 4.30 6.48 24.31
C LEU A 69 3.77 6.59 22.88
N LEU A 70 2.91 7.58 22.61
CA LEU A 70 2.28 7.76 21.29
C LEU A 70 3.28 8.11 20.19
N LYS A 71 4.42 8.72 20.52
CA LYS A 71 5.45 9.07 19.54
C LYS A 71 6.45 7.95 19.31
N THR A 72 6.94 7.34 20.38
CA THR A 72 8.06 6.37 20.31
C THR A 72 7.58 4.95 20.09
N TRP A 73 6.49 4.58 20.77
CA TRP A 73 6.02 3.20 20.87
C TRP A 73 4.77 2.90 20.04
N HIS A 74 4.31 3.83 19.20
CA HIS A 74 3.14 3.65 18.32
C HIS A 74 3.15 2.37 17.49
N LYS A 75 4.33 1.89 17.10
CA LYS A 75 4.47 0.66 16.32
C LYS A 75 3.91 -0.57 17.03
N LEU A 76 3.87 -0.59 18.36
CA LEU A 76 3.22 -1.66 19.13
C LEU A 76 1.73 -1.80 18.80
N LEU A 77 1.08 -0.70 18.38
CA LEU A 77 -0.31 -0.72 17.92
C LEU A 77 -0.41 -0.93 16.41
N GLU A 78 0.63 -0.71 15.61
CA GLU A 78 0.54 -0.65 14.16
C GLU A 78 1.13 -1.90 13.45
N THR A 79 1.87 -2.75 14.15
CA THR A 79 2.52 -3.93 13.54
C THR A 79 2.59 -5.13 14.47
N ASP A 80 2.44 -6.32 13.87
CA ASP A 80 2.56 -7.62 14.54
C ASP A 80 4.04 -8.07 14.70
N SER A 81 5.02 -7.19 14.45
CA SER A 81 6.46 -7.54 14.43
C SER A 81 7.12 -7.60 15.81
N PHE A 82 6.40 -7.27 16.88
CA PHE A 82 6.92 -7.26 18.23
C PHE A 82 6.45 -8.50 18.99
N ASP A 83 7.39 -9.16 19.66
CA ASP A 83 7.06 -10.09 20.73
C ASP A 83 6.66 -9.28 21.98
N LEU A 84 5.36 -9.26 22.29
CA LEU A 84 4.85 -8.49 23.42
C LEU A 84 5.37 -9.01 24.77
N ASP A 85 5.75 -10.28 24.86
CA ASP A 85 6.28 -10.93 26.07
C ASP A 85 7.80 -10.94 26.15
N ASN A 86 8.46 -9.98 25.49
CA ASN A 86 9.90 -9.88 25.53
C ASN A 86 10.44 -9.68 26.96
N GLU A 87 11.70 -10.09 27.17
CA GLU A 87 12.43 -9.81 28.40
C GLU A 87 12.37 -8.31 28.77
N PRO A 88 11.97 -7.94 30.00
CA PRO A 88 11.81 -6.56 30.41
C PRO A 88 13.08 -5.72 30.24
N ARG A 89 12.95 -4.58 29.57
CA ARG A 89 14.06 -3.64 29.32
C ARG A 89 13.85 -2.36 30.12
N TYR A 90 14.94 -1.76 30.58
CA TYR A 90 14.87 -0.50 31.32
C TYR A 90 14.35 0.62 30.42
N ASN A 91 13.26 1.26 30.82
CA ASN A 91 12.68 2.41 30.15
C ASN A 91 12.99 3.68 30.94
N SER A 92 13.83 4.56 30.39
CA SER A 92 14.28 5.78 31.08
C SER A 92 13.14 6.76 31.40
N LYS A 93 12.08 6.78 30.59
CA LYS A 93 10.94 7.69 30.82
C LYS A 93 10.18 7.33 32.09
N PHE A 94 9.99 6.03 32.34
CA PHE A 94 9.25 5.50 33.49
C PHE A 94 10.17 5.07 34.65
N ARG A 95 11.49 5.07 34.45
CA ARG A 95 12.52 4.68 35.43
C ARG A 95 12.34 3.26 35.98
N GLN A 96 11.78 2.37 35.19
CA GLN A 96 11.53 0.97 35.56
C GLN A 96 11.78 0.04 34.38
N LYS A 97 11.96 -1.26 34.66
CA LYS A 97 12.00 -2.29 33.62
C LYS A 97 10.58 -2.61 33.16
N MET A 98 10.37 -2.64 31.86
CA MET A 98 9.07 -2.90 31.24
C MET A 98 9.26 -3.76 30.00
N ASN A 99 8.31 -4.66 29.73
CA ASN A 99 8.22 -5.33 28.45
C ASN A 99 7.33 -4.53 27.48
N TYR A 100 7.18 -5.02 26.26
CA TYR A 100 6.34 -4.38 25.24
C TYR A 100 4.86 -4.51 25.56
N ARG A 101 4.42 -5.56 26.26
CA ARG A 101 3.04 -5.68 26.74
C ARG A 101 2.67 -4.58 27.72
N ASP A 102 3.56 -4.23 28.65
CA ASP A 102 3.33 -3.14 29.60
C ASP A 102 3.13 -1.84 28.83
N LEU A 103 4.02 -1.53 27.89
CA LEU A 103 3.94 -0.32 27.07
C LEU A 103 2.71 -0.30 26.15
N PHE A 104 2.31 -1.46 25.63
CA PHE A 104 1.10 -1.64 24.83
C PHE A 104 -0.17 -1.37 25.64
N ASN A 105 -0.26 -1.93 26.86
CA ASN A 105 -1.40 -1.69 27.75
C ASN A 105 -1.48 -0.21 28.13
N MET A 106 -0.36 0.39 28.52
CA MET A 106 -0.30 1.82 28.82
C MET A 106 -0.72 2.69 27.63
N LEU A 107 -0.37 2.30 26.40
CA LEU A 107 -0.81 2.99 25.18
C LEU A 107 -2.34 2.99 25.03
N LEU A 108 -2.98 1.85 25.26
CA LEU A 108 -4.43 1.71 25.18
C LEU A 108 -5.17 2.42 26.33
N GLU A 109 -4.48 2.67 27.45
CA GLU A 109 -5.03 3.43 28.58
C GLU A 109 -5.01 4.96 28.37
N ILE A 110 -4.27 5.47 27.36
CA ILE A 110 -4.14 6.92 27.14
C ILE A 110 -5.48 7.57 26.78
N SER A 111 -6.31 6.89 25.99
CA SER A 111 -7.57 7.45 25.51
C SER A 111 -8.57 6.34 25.19
N PRO A 112 -9.83 6.44 25.63
CA PRO A 112 -10.88 5.50 25.25
C PRO A 112 -11.06 5.45 23.73
N ASP A 113 -11.05 6.60 23.06
CA ASP A 113 -11.18 6.67 21.59
C ASP A 113 -10.03 5.97 20.85
N LEU A 114 -8.80 6.08 21.34
CA LEU A 114 -7.66 5.37 20.76
C LEU A 114 -7.81 3.86 20.89
N LYS A 115 -8.24 3.40 22.06
CA LYS A 115 -8.48 1.98 22.33
C LYS A 115 -9.59 1.44 21.45
N LEU A 116 -10.74 2.12 21.41
CA LEU A 116 -11.87 1.75 20.55
C LEU A 116 -11.43 1.73 19.08
N ALA A 117 -10.67 2.73 18.65
CA ALA A 117 -10.16 2.77 17.28
C ALA A 117 -9.25 1.59 16.96
N TYR A 118 -8.39 1.21 17.91
CA TYR A 118 -7.51 0.05 17.78
C TYR A 118 -8.30 -1.25 17.70
N GLU A 119 -9.28 -1.44 18.58
CA GLU A 119 -10.12 -2.65 18.63
C GLU A 119 -10.90 -2.84 17.33
N LEU A 120 -11.54 -1.79 16.82
CA LEU A 120 -12.25 -1.84 15.53
C LEU A 120 -11.32 -2.17 14.36
N LYS A 121 -10.11 -1.59 14.38
CA LYS A 121 -9.10 -1.87 13.37
C LYS A 121 -8.70 -3.36 13.40
N GLU A 122 -8.42 -3.91 14.58
CA GLU A 122 -8.05 -5.33 14.71
C GLU A 122 -9.22 -6.26 14.35
N LEU A 123 -10.47 -5.91 14.71
CA LEU A 123 -11.67 -6.64 14.28
C LEU A 123 -11.76 -6.75 12.76
N TYR A 124 -11.54 -5.64 12.04
CA TYR A 124 -11.52 -5.67 10.59
C TYR A 124 -10.33 -6.46 10.03
N ARG A 125 -9.14 -6.34 10.64
CA ARG A 125 -7.96 -7.14 10.23
C ARG A 125 -8.23 -8.63 10.37
N ASP A 126 -8.87 -9.06 11.44
CA ASP A 126 -9.24 -10.46 11.68
C ASP A 126 -10.30 -10.94 10.70
N PHE A 127 -11.34 -10.13 10.45
CA PHE A 127 -12.31 -10.37 9.39
C PHE A 127 -11.61 -10.58 8.04
N ASN A 128 -10.71 -9.67 7.65
CA ASN A 128 -10.01 -9.77 6.38
C ASN A 128 -9.07 -10.98 6.28
N LYS A 129 -8.53 -11.47 7.40
CA LYS A 129 -7.65 -12.65 7.44
C LYS A 129 -8.43 -13.97 7.41
N ARG A 130 -9.52 -14.07 8.17
CA ARG A 130 -10.14 -15.36 8.53
C ARG A 130 -11.53 -15.59 7.94
N CYS A 131 -12.20 -14.57 7.41
CA CYS A 131 -13.57 -14.70 6.92
C CYS A 131 -13.65 -15.59 5.67
N SER A 132 -14.71 -16.39 5.57
CA SER A 132 -15.09 -17.12 4.36
C SER A 132 -15.95 -16.24 3.45
N LEU A 133 -16.17 -16.69 2.21
CA LEU A 133 -16.98 -15.95 1.24
C LEU A 133 -18.45 -15.89 1.65
N GLU A 134 -18.97 -16.99 2.21
CA GLU A 134 -20.38 -17.16 2.60
C GLU A 134 -20.78 -16.18 3.71
N GLU A 135 -19.88 -15.98 4.67
CA GLU A 135 -20.11 -15.10 5.82
C GLU A 135 -19.73 -13.63 5.54
N ALA A 136 -18.98 -13.38 4.45
CA ALA A 136 -18.35 -12.08 4.19
C ALA A 136 -19.36 -10.93 4.15
N SER A 137 -20.51 -11.13 3.50
CA SER A 137 -21.53 -10.07 3.41
C SER A 137 -22.08 -9.69 4.78
N MET A 138 -22.52 -10.68 5.56
CA MET A 138 -23.12 -10.47 6.87
C MET A 138 -22.13 -9.86 7.86
N LYS A 139 -20.91 -10.40 7.90
CA LYS A 139 -19.85 -9.88 8.80
C LYS A 139 -19.40 -8.48 8.42
N LEU A 140 -19.35 -8.16 7.12
CA LEU A 140 -19.01 -6.81 6.67
C LEU A 140 -20.10 -5.80 7.06
N ASP A 141 -21.38 -6.18 6.93
CA ASP A 141 -22.50 -5.33 7.38
C ASP A 141 -22.43 -5.05 8.88
N TYR A 142 -22.22 -6.09 9.69
CA TYR A 142 -22.02 -5.95 11.12
C TYR A 142 -20.83 -5.05 11.47
N LEU A 143 -19.70 -5.19 10.77
CA LEU A 143 -18.54 -4.32 10.98
C LEU A 143 -18.85 -2.87 10.63
N ILE A 144 -19.51 -2.62 9.50
CA ILE A 144 -19.92 -1.26 9.10
C ILE A 144 -20.78 -0.64 10.19
N GLU A 145 -21.76 -1.36 10.72
CA GLU A 145 -22.58 -0.91 11.83
C GLU A 145 -21.73 -0.60 13.07
N LEU A 146 -20.81 -1.47 13.48
CA LEU A 146 -19.91 -1.20 14.61
C LEU A 146 -19.07 0.07 14.42
N PHE A 147 -18.52 0.28 13.22
CA PHE A 147 -17.78 1.50 12.91
C PHE A 147 -18.68 2.73 13.00
N GLU A 148 -19.93 2.66 12.53
CA GLU A 148 -20.89 3.76 12.63
C GLU A 148 -21.29 4.07 14.08
N HIS A 149 -21.54 3.04 14.89
CA HIS A 149 -21.89 3.22 16.31
C HIS A 149 -20.73 3.75 17.16
N SER A 150 -19.48 3.56 16.71
CA SER A 150 -18.32 4.09 17.41
C SER A 150 -18.22 5.61 17.39
N ASP A 151 -18.90 6.26 16.44
CA ASP A 151 -18.90 7.71 16.20
C ASP A 151 -17.50 8.36 16.16
N LEU A 152 -16.50 7.60 15.71
CA LEU A 152 -15.12 8.10 15.56
C LEU A 152 -14.96 8.83 14.22
N ASP A 153 -14.72 10.13 14.28
CA ASP A 153 -14.51 11.00 13.11
C ASP A 153 -13.47 10.45 12.12
N CYS A 154 -12.40 9.83 12.63
CA CYS A 154 -11.33 9.28 11.80
C CYS A 154 -11.77 8.16 10.86
N TYR A 155 -12.91 7.52 11.14
CA TYR A 155 -13.44 6.41 10.34
C TYR A 155 -14.61 6.81 9.42
N LYS A 156 -15.10 8.05 9.45
CA LYS A 156 -16.20 8.49 8.56
C LYS A 156 -15.92 8.22 7.08
N GLU A 157 -14.73 8.57 6.61
CA GLU A 157 -14.32 8.28 5.22
C GLU A 157 -14.16 6.77 4.97
N PHE A 158 -13.64 6.03 5.94
CA PHE A 158 -13.47 4.58 5.82
C PHE A 158 -14.82 3.84 5.75
N ILE A 159 -15.82 4.27 6.53
CA ILE A 159 -17.19 3.74 6.46
C ILE A 159 -17.80 3.97 5.08
N SER A 160 -17.67 5.20 4.55
CA SER A 160 -18.13 5.53 3.20
C SER A 160 -17.46 4.64 2.15
N LEU A 161 -16.15 4.43 2.27
CA LEU A 161 -15.37 3.55 1.41
C LEU A 161 -15.86 2.10 1.49
N LEU A 162 -16.09 1.56 2.70
CA LEU A 162 -16.61 0.20 2.88
C LEU A 162 -17.99 0.02 2.21
N LYS A 163 -18.90 0.99 2.41
CA LYS A 163 -20.22 0.97 1.79
C LYS A 163 -20.14 1.04 0.27
N HIS A 164 -19.28 1.91 -0.26
CA HIS A 164 -19.14 2.15 -1.70
C HIS A 164 -18.52 0.99 -2.48
N TRP A 165 -17.55 0.30 -1.86
CA TRP A 165 -16.82 -0.83 -2.45
C TRP A 165 -17.30 -2.19 -1.92
N LYS A 166 -18.41 -2.24 -1.19
CA LYS A 166 -18.92 -3.45 -0.51
C LYS A 166 -18.96 -4.68 -1.44
N PRO A 167 -19.55 -4.62 -2.66
CA PRO A 167 -19.61 -5.78 -3.54
C PRO A 167 -18.22 -6.30 -3.91
N GLU A 168 -17.30 -5.41 -4.25
CA GLU A 168 -15.94 -5.76 -4.68
C GLU A 168 -15.06 -6.22 -3.50
N ILE A 169 -15.32 -5.73 -2.28
CA ILE A 169 -14.70 -6.25 -1.05
C ILE A 169 -15.19 -7.67 -0.78
N ILE A 170 -16.48 -7.96 -0.89
CA ILE A 170 -17.01 -9.32 -0.72
C ILE A 170 -16.40 -10.27 -1.77
N ASN A 171 -16.37 -9.85 -3.03
CA ASN A 171 -15.76 -10.63 -4.12
C ASN A 171 -14.28 -10.94 -3.88
N SER A 172 -13.56 -10.09 -3.14
CA SER A 172 -12.15 -10.32 -2.83
C SER A 172 -11.93 -11.55 -1.94
N PHE A 173 -12.96 -12.07 -1.25
CA PHE A 173 -12.87 -13.31 -0.47
C PHE A 173 -12.95 -14.59 -1.32
N ARG A 174 -13.20 -14.47 -2.64
CA ARG A 174 -13.19 -15.62 -3.54
C ARG A 174 -11.79 -16.22 -3.68
N ARG A 175 -11.77 -17.55 -3.74
CA ARG A 175 -10.55 -18.37 -3.86
C ARG A 175 -10.69 -19.34 -5.04
N PRO A 176 -10.68 -18.83 -6.28
CA PRO A 176 -10.98 -19.65 -7.46
C PRO A 176 -9.86 -20.65 -7.83
N TYR A 177 -8.64 -20.47 -7.32
CA TYR A 177 -7.49 -21.32 -7.64
C TYR A 177 -6.69 -21.63 -6.37
N ASP A 178 -6.48 -22.92 -6.08
CA ASP A 178 -5.63 -23.43 -4.99
C ASP A 178 -5.90 -22.79 -3.61
N ASP A 179 -7.17 -22.53 -3.30
CA ASP A 179 -7.61 -21.85 -2.07
C ASP A 179 -6.94 -20.47 -1.84
N ARG A 180 -6.36 -19.88 -2.89
CA ARG A 180 -5.62 -18.63 -2.81
C ARG A 180 -6.52 -17.44 -3.11
N ARG A 181 -6.49 -16.46 -2.20
CA ARG A 181 -7.11 -15.16 -2.41
C ARG A 181 -6.43 -14.42 -3.57
N GLN A 182 -7.23 -13.82 -4.44
CA GLN A 182 -6.71 -12.99 -5.52
C GLN A 182 -5.96 -11.78 -4.96
N SER A 183 -4.85 -11.41 -5.59
CA SER A 183 -3.99 -10.30 -5.13
C SER A 183 -3.35 -9.57 -6.31
N ASN A 184 -3.19 -8.25 -6.22
CA ASN A 184 -2.49 -7.48 -7.23
C ASN A 184 -0.94 -7.51 -7.05
N ALA A 185 -0.44 -8.29 -6.07
CA ALA A 185 0.96 -8.30 -5.66
C ALA A 185 1.96 -8.61 -6.79
N LEU A 186 1.62 -9.47 -7.76
CA LEU A 186 2.49 -9.76 -8.90
C LEU A 186 2.64 -8.55 -9.83
N ALA A 187 1.54 -7.86 -10.12
CA ALA A 187 1.57 -6.65 -10.92
C ALA A 187 2.32 -5.55 -10.17
N GLU A 188 2.13 -5.43 -8.85
CA GLU A 188 2.83 -4.44 -8.03
C GLU A 188 4.34 -4.69 -7.97
N ASN A 189 4.78 -5.96 -7.90
CA ASN A 189 6.20 -6.30 -8.01
C ASN A 189 6.80 -5.83 -9.34
N ILE A 190 6.08 -6.03 -10.45
CA ILE A 190 6.51 -5.56 -11.77
C ILE A 190 6.53 -4.03 -11.81
N ASN A 191 5.49 -3.37 -11.30
CA ASN A 191 5.42 -1.91 -11.22
C ASN A 191 6.59 -1.32 -10.43
N GLN A 192 6.94 -1.93 -9.30
CA GLN A 192 8.07 -1.51 -8.48
C GLN A 192 9.40 -1.64 -9.24
N LYS A 193 9.62 -2.77 -9.94
CA LYS A 193 10.81 -2.96 -10.80
C LYS A 193 10.88 -1.92 -11.93
N LEU A 194 9.75 -1.61 -12.54
CA LEU A 194 9.66 -0.58 -13.58
C LEU A 194 9.98 0.83 -13.02
N ARG A 195 9.50 1.17 -11.82
CA ARG A 195 9.82 2.44 -11.15
C ARG A 195 11.31 2.55 -10.86
N LEU A 196 11.91 1.49 -10.29
CA LEU A 196 13.37 1.43 -10.08
C LEU A 196 14.15 1.64 -11.38
N LEU A 197 13.70 1.04 -12.48
CA LEU A 197 14.33 1.23 -13.79
C LEU A 197 14.27 2.69 -14.26
N ILE A 198 13.12 3.37 -14.05
CA ILE A 198 12.94 4.79 -14.37
C ILE A 198 13.88 5.66 -13.53
N ASP A 199 13.97 5.38 -12.23
CA ASP A 199 14.78 6.16 -11.28
C ASP A 199 16.28 6.05 -11.59
N VAL A 200 16.80 4.83 -11.78
CA VAL A 200 18.21 4.60 -12.14
C VAL A 200 18.58 5.24 -13.48
N SER A 201 17.60 5.47 -14.36
CA SER A 201 17.83 6.01 -15.69
C SER A 201 17.66 7.52 -15.79
N ASN A 202 17.51 8.23 -14.66
CA ASN A 202 17.21 9.67 -14.62
C ASN A 202 15.99 10.06 -15.45
N ARG A 203 14.95 9.21 -15.41
CA ARG A 203 13.72 9.28 -16.21
C ARG A 203 13.93 9.02 -17.69
N TYR A 204 13.06 8.19 -18.27
CA TYR A 204 13.06 7.95 -19.71
C TYR A 204 12.30 9.05 -20.43
N THR A 205 12.93 9.61 -21.46
CA THR A 205 12.30 10.56 -22.38
C THR A 205 11.77 9.88 -23.65
N ASN A 206 12.21 8.66 -23.95
CA ASN A 206 11.80 7.88 -25.11
C ASN A 206 11.11 6.57 -24.66
N LEU A 207 9.81 6.45 -24.94
CA LEU A 207 8.97 5.31 -24.55
C LEU A 207 9.44 3.99 -25.17
N GLU A 208 9.89 3.99 -26.42
CA GLU A 208 10.33 2.77 -27.08
C GLU A 208 11.61 2.21 -26.48
N ARG A 209 12.55 3.10 -26.11
CA ARG A 209 13.76 2.70 -25.37
C ARG A 209 13.43 2.17 -23.98
N PHE A 210 12.52 2.85 -23.29
CA PHE A 210 12.03 2.38 -21.99
C PHE A 210 11.43 0.99 -22.12
N ARG A 211 10.52 0.77 -23.08
CA ARG A 211 9.88 -0.51 -23.35
C ARG A 211 10.90 -1.60 -23.66
N ALA A 212 11.85 -1.35 -24.55
CA ALA A 212 12.88 -2.33 -24.90
C ALA A 212 13.71 -2.73 -23.68
N ARG A 213 14.13 -1.74 -22.88
CA ARG A 213 14.92 -2.00 -21.68
C ARG A 213 14.12 -2.67 -20.57
N ALA A 214 12.86 -2.27 -20.36
CA ALA A 214 11.95 -2.92 -19.42
C ALA A 214 11.75 -4.40 -19.78
N LEU A 215 11.49 -4.70 -21.06
CA LEU A 215 11.36 -6.09 -21.52
C LEU A 215 12.64 -6.90 -21.30
N TYR A 216 13.80 -6.32 -21.61
CA TYR A 216 15.11 -6.94 -21.40
C TYR A 216 15.38 -7.22 -19.92
N CYS A 217 15.17 -6.24 -19.03
CA CYS A 217 15.46 -6.38 -17.60
C CYS A 217 14.45 -7.26 -16.84
N LEU A 218 13.21 -7.39 -17.32
CA LEU A 218 12.16 -8.16 -16.64
C LEU A 218 12.09 -9.63 -17.07
N LYS A 219 12.74 -10.03 -18.17
CA LYS A 219 12.73 -11.41 -18.65
C LYS A 219 14.12 -12.04 -18.56
N ASP A 220 14.30 -12.93 -17.60
CA ASP A 220 15.55 -13.67 -17.41
C ASP A 220 15.89 -14.61 -18.58
N LYS A 221 14.90 -14.99 -19.40
CA LYS A 221 15.02 -15.93 -20.54
C LYS A 221 14.90 -15.26 -21.91
N LEU A 222 15.24 -13.98 -22.02
CA LEU A 222 15.28 -13.31 -23.32
C LEU A 222 16.59 -13.67 -24.04
N PHE A 223 16.52 -14.66 -24.93
CA PHE A 223 17.61 -14.93 -25.87
C PHE A 223 17.66 -13.79 -26.90
N TYR A 224 18.78 -13.08 -26.97
CA TYR A 224 19.00 -12.08 -28.00
C TYR A 224 19.46 -12.79 -29.29
N CYS A 225 18.88 -12.41 -30.42
CA CYS A 225 19.42 -12.78 -31.72
C CYS A 225 20.40 -11.68 -32.15
N LEU A 226 21.63 -12.06 -32.53
CA LEU A 226 22.59 -11.11 -33.10
C LEU A 226 22.09 -10.69 -34.48
N THR A 227 21.40 -9.56 -34.56
CA THR A 227 21.04 -8.92 -35.82
C THR A 227 22.24 -8.11 -36.33
N THR A 228 22.60 -8.30 -37.60
CA THR A 228 23.66 -7.54 -38.29
C THR A 228 23.29 -6.08 -38.56
N CYS A 229 22.00 -5.75 -38.51
CA CYS A 229 21.46 -4.39 -38.65
C CYS A 229 21.10 -3.77 -37.28
N LEU A 230 22.06 -3.13 -36.62
CA LEU A 230 21.81 -2.37 -35.39
C LEU A 230 21.32 -0.96 -35.71
N TYR A 231 20.02 -0.71 -35.49
CA TYR A 231 19.43 0.64 -35.58
C TYR A 231 19.29 1.27 -34.19
N SER A 232 19.86 2.46 -34.01
CA SER A 232 19.74 3.21 -32.76
C SER A 232 18.48 4.04 -32.75
N ARG A 233 17.57 3.77 -31.80
CA ARG A 233 16.38 4.61 -31.56
C ARG A 233 16.72 5.88 -30.77
N LYS A 234 17.88 6.50 -31.01
CA LYS A 234 18.32 7.71 -30.31
C LYS A 234 17.44 8.86 -30.73
N ARG A 235 17.02 9.68 -29.77
CA ARG A 235 16.45 10.98 -30.11
C ARG A 235 17.53 11.81 -30.79
N GLU A 236 17.19 12.42 -31.91
CA GLU A 236 18.01 13.46 -32.48
C GLU A 236 18.03 14.64 -31.52
N HIS A 237 19.22 15.02 -31.09
CA HIS A 237 19.44 16.21 -30.28
C HIS A 237 20.22 17.20 -31.14
N LYS A 238 19.95 18.50 -30.95
CA LYS A 238 20.86 19.54 -31.48
C LYS A 238 22.27 19.21 -30.99
N LYS A 239 23.26 19.30 -31.89
CA LYS A 239 24.68 19.13 -31.51
C LYS A 239 24.94 20.05 -30.32
N ARG A 240 25.50 19.49 -29.24
CA ARG A 240 25.95 20.28 -28.08
C ARG A 240 26.86 21.38 -28.62
N GLY A 241 26.63 22.62 -28.19
CA GLY A 241 27.51 23.74 -28.52
C GLY A 241 28.95 23.43 -28.12
N THR A 242 29.91 23.97 -28.85
CA THR A 242 31.33 23.88 -28.51
C THR A 242 31.56 24.48 -27.12
N TYR A 243 32.10 23.67 -26.21
CA TYR A 243 32.47 24.13 -24.88
C TYR A 243 33.88 24.72 -24.95
N THR A 244 33.99 26.04 -24.87
CA THR A 244 35.28 26.71 -24.68
C THR A 244 35.63 26.60 -23.20
N LYS A 245 36.54 25.67 -22.83
CA LYS A 245 37.19 25.73 -21.52
C LYS A 245 37.96 27.05 -21.49
N GLN A 246 37.53 28.02 -20.68
CA GLN A 246 38.41 29.10 -20.29
C GLN A 246 39.53 28.45 -19.47
N ILE A 247 40.73 28.40 -20.05
CA ILE A 247 41.94 28.15 -19.29
C ILE A 247 42.08 29.38 -18.40
N VAL A 248 41.78 29.22 -17.12
CA VAL A 248 42.13 30.23 -16.13
C VAL A 248 43.64 30.12 -15.98
N ASP A 249 44.37 31.06 -16.57
CA ASP A 249 45.79 31.21 -16.30
C ASP A 249 45.95 31.54 -14.81
N THR A 250 46.33 30.54 -14.02
CA THR A 250 46.89 30.75 -12.69
C THR A 250 48.27 31.37 -12.83
N LEU A 251 48.33 32.66 -13.13
CA LEU A 251 49.54 33.47 -12.98
C LEU A 251 49.20 34.88 -12.45
N ASN A 252 49.64 35.09 -11.21
CA ASN A 252 50.02 36.36 -10.57
C ASN A 252 48.92 37.33 -10.11
N LYS A 253 48.56 37.20 -8.82
CA LYS A 253 48.97 38.15 -7.77
C LYS A 253 48.89 37.50 -6.39
#